data_AF-A0A8S9HM88-F1
#
_entry.id   AF-A0A8S9HM88-F1
#
_cell.length_a   1.000
_cell.length_b   1.000
_cell.length_c   1.000
_cell.angle_alpha   90.00
_cell.angle_beta   90.00
_cell.angle_gamma   90.00
#
_symmetry.space_group_name_H-M   'P 1'
#
loop_
_entity.id
_entity.type
_entity.pdbx_description
1 polymer ?
#
loop_
_entity_poly.entity_id
_entity_poly.type
_entity_poly.pdbx_seq_one_letter_code
_entity_poly.pdbx_strand_id
1 'polypeptide(L)' 'MNCAISGEVPVEPVVSKKSGLLYEKRLIETHVSDFGKCPVTGEPHTIDDIVAVKTGKVTQLFGLFVAEAVFVESYY' A
#
# COMPACT_ATOMS: atom_id res chain seq x y z
N MET A 1 1.93 -2.95 -5.23
CA MET A 1 1.75 -1.70 -4.47
C MET A 1 3.00 -1.55 -3.64
N ASN A 2 3.90 -0.67 -4.07
CA ASN A 2 5.28 -0.66 -3.62
C ASN A 2 5.56 0.63 -2.86
N CYS A 3 6.54 0.61 -1.95
CA CYS A 3 6.99 1.77 -1.22
C CYS A 3 7.56 2.81 -2.20
N ALA A 4 7.14 4.08 -2.07
CA ALA A 4 7.63 5.16 -2.93
C ALA A 4 9.08 5.61 -2.63
N ILE A 5 9.70 5.07 -1.57
CA ILE A 5 11.11 5.33 -1.24
C ILE A 5 12.00 4.18 -1.73
N SER A 6 11.75 2.93 -1.28
CA SER A 6 12.59 1.78 -1.62
C SER A 6 12.21 1.10 -2.95
N GLY A 7 10.98 1.27 -3.42
CA GLY A 7 10.44 0.51 -4.56
C GLY A 7 10.08 -0.94 -4.22
N GLU A 8 10.26 -1.37 -2.98
CA GLU A 8 9.97 -2.73 -2.52
C GLU A 8 8.59 -2.82 -1.86
N VAL A 9 8.14 -4.04 -1.55
CA VAL A 9 6.90 -4.25 -0.81
C VAL A 9 7.17 -3.96 0.67
N PRO A 10 6.56 -2.91 1.27
CA PRO A 10 6.84 -2.55 2.64
C PRO A 10 6.25 -3.58 3.61
N VAL A 11 6.99 -3.88 4.68
CA VAL A 11 6.53 -4.78 5.75
C VAL A 11 5.44 -4.11 6.59
N GLU A 12 5.68 -2.85 6.97
CA GLU A 12 4.72 -1.99 7.64
C GLU A 12 4.27 -0.87 6.69
N PRO A 13 3.19 -1.09 5.92
CA PRO A 13 2.68 -0.09 4.99
C PRO A 13 2.03 1.07 5.74
N VAL A 14 2.51 2.27 5.45
CA VAL A 14 1.93 3.53 5.93
C VAL A 14 1.64 4.43 4.75
N VAL A 15 0.64 5.28 4.87
CA VAL A 15 0.27 6.25 3.84
C VAL A 15 0.30 7.65 4.42
N SER A 16 0.82 8.59 3.64
CA SER A 16 0.74 10.01 3.96
C SER A 16 -0.65 10.55 3.59
N LYS A 17 -1.31 11.23 4.53
CA LYS A 17 -2.61 11.90 4.26
C LYS A 17 -2.52 12.99 3.19
N LYS A 18 -1.34 13.62 3.03
CA LYS A 18 -1.13 14.74 2.10
C LYS A 18 -0.82 14.26 0.70
N SER A 19 0.19 13.40 0.55
CA SER A 19 0.61 12.93 -0.77
C SER A 19 -0.21 11.73 -1.26
N GLY A 20 -0.90 11.02 -0.37
CA GLY A 20 -1.63 9.79 -0.69
C GLY A 20 -0.73 8.63 -1.10
N LEU A 21 0.59 8.76 -0.90
CA LEU A 21 1.58 7.77 -1.31
C LEU A 21 1.84 6.75 -0.21
N LEU A 22 2.18 5.53 -0.63
CA LEU A 22 2.50 4.41 0.24
C LEU A 22 4.00 4.38 0.54
N TYR A 23 4.32 4.25 1.82
CA TYR A 23 5.67 4.24 2.34
C TYR A 23 5.86 3.06 3.31
N GLU A 24 7.12 2.76 3.59
CA GLU A 24 7.49 1.90 4.71
C GLU A 24 7.67 2.77 5.96
N LYS A 25 7.04 2.36 7.06
CA LYS A 25 7.05 3.09 8.33
C LYS A 25 8.43 3.60 8.73
N ARG A 26 9.42 2.71 8.78
CA ARG A 26 10.79 3.05 9.23
C ARG A 26 11.46 4.11 8.36
N LEU A 27 11.22 4.06 7.05
CA LEU A 27 11.84 4.96 6.08
C LEU A 27 11.20 6.36 6.14
N ILE A 28 9.87 6.43 6.19
CA ILE A 28 9.18 7.72 6.22
C ILE A 28 9.35 8.42 7.57
N GLU A 29 9.34 7.69 8.70
CA GLU A 29 9.54 8.27 10.03
C GLU A 29 10.94 8.91 10.14
N THR A 30 11.97 8.21 9.66
CA THR A 30 13.34 8.74 9.62
C THR A 30 13.42 9.98 8.73
N HIS A 31 12.88 9.90 7.50
CA HIS A 31 12.95 11.03 6.56
C HIS A 31 12.20 12.28 7.06
N VAL A 32 11.04 12.09 7.68
CA VAL A 32 10.26 13.19 8.26
C VAL A 32 10.97 13.77 9.49
N SER A 33 11.62 12.95 10.31
CA SER A 33 12.42 13.42 11.44
C SER A 33 13.62 14.26 11.00
N ASP A 34 14.28 13.88 9.91
CA ASP A 34 15.51 14.55 9.43
C ASP A 34 15.23 15.81 8.61
N PHE A 35 14.21 15.76 7.73
CA PHE A 35 13.96 16.83 6.76
C PHE A 35 12.63 17.56 6.93
N GLY A 36 11.66 16.98 7.67
CA GLY A 36 10.33 17.57 7.86
C GLY A 36 9.50 17.72 6.58
N LYS A 37 9.79 16.93 5.54
CA LYS A 37 9.15 17.03 4.23
C LYS A 37 8.88 15.68 3.59
N CYS A 38 7.98 15.65 2.62
CA CYS A 38 7.70 14.47 1.81
C CYS A 38 8.87 14.19 0.85
N PRO A 39 9.35 12.92 0.74
CA PRO A 39 10.47 12.56 -0.12
C PRO A 39 10.16 12.66 -1.63
N VAL A 40 8.88 12.70 -2.00
CA VAL A 40 8.44 12.71 -3.42
C VAL A 40 7.93 14.09 -3.83
N THR A 41 7.01 14.68 -3.06
CA THR A 41 6.40 15.97 -3.41
C THR A 41 7.20 17.17 -2.90
N GLY A 42 8.07 16.99 -1.90
CA GLY A 42 8.83 18.09 -1.28
C GLY A 42 8.01 18.98 -0.35
N GLU A 43 6.73 18.66 -0.12
CA GLU A 43 5.84 19.41 0.77
C GLU A 43 6.14 19.16 2.25
N PRO A 44 5.86 20.13 3.15
CA PRO A 44 6.05 19.95 4.58
C PRO A 44 5.18 18.81 5.13
N HIS A 45 5.82 17.87 5.81
CA HIS A 45 5.20 16.64 6.27
C HIS A 45 5.58 16.33 7.71
N THR A 46 4.62 15.85 8.50
CA THR A 46 4.79 15.57 9.93
C THR A 46 4.38 14.14 10.26
N ILE A 47 4.80 13.64 11.42
CA ILE A 47 4.58 12.25 11.84
C ILE A 47 3.07 11.98 12.04
N ASP A 48 2.31 12.97 12.49
CA ASP A 48 0.84 12.90 12.67
C ASP A 48 0.06 12.76 11.35
N ASP A 49 0.68 13.13 10.23
CA ASP A 49 0.11 12.97 8.90
C ASP A 49 0.29 11.54 8.35
N ILE A 50 1.04 10.68 9.04
CA ILE A 50 1.32 9.30 8.65
C ILE A 50 0.25 8.39 9.23
N VAL A 51 -0.39 7.59 8.37
CA VAL A 51 -1.44 6.63 8.76
C VAL A 51 -0.99 5.23 8.42
N ALA A 52 -0.97 4.35 9.43
CA ALA A 52 -0.76 2.94 9.20
C ALA A 52 -1.95 2.34 8.43
N VAL A 53 -1.67 1.71 7.30
CA VAL A 53 -2.69 1.01 6.52
C VAL A 53 -2.78 -0.41 7.02
N LYS A 54 -3.92 -0.75 7.63
CA LYS A 54 -4.25 -2.15 7.87
C LYS A 54 -4.71 -2.73 6.55
N THR A 55 -3.83 -3.48 5.89
CA THR A 55 -4.23 -4.32 4.76
C THR A 55 -5.15 -5.42 5.30
N GLY A 56 -6.43 -5.11 5.48
CA GLY A 56 -7.44 -6.14 5.53
C GLY A 56 -7.27 -6.95 4.25
N LYS A 57 -7.20 -8.27 4.35
CA LYS A 57 -7.30 -9.14 3.18
C LYS A 57 -8.63 -8.84 2.51
N VAL A 58 -8.68 -7.88 1.60
CA VAL A 58 -9.70 -7.84 0.58
C VAL A 58 -9.25 -8.91 -0.40
N THR A 59 -9.57 -10.16 -0.05
CA THR A 59 -9.66 -11.23 -1.03
C THR A 59 -10.55 -10.71 -2.14
N GLN A 60 -9.93 -10.33 -3.25
CA GLN A 60 -10.64 -10.13 -4.50
C GLN A 60 -11.46 -11.40 -4.74
N LEU A 61 -12.76 -11.32 -4.50
CA LEU A 61 -13.77 -12.25 -5.00
C LEU A 61 -13.91 -12.10 -6.53
N PHE A 62 -12.80 -11.96 -7.24
CA PHE A 62 -12.73 -11.92 -8.70
C PHE A 62 -12.33 -13.27 -9.31
N GLY A 63 -12.17 -14.31 -8.48
CA GLY A 63 -11.77 -15.65 -8.93
C GLY A 63 -12.76 -16.79 -8.65
N LEU A 64 -13.88 -16.56 -7.96
CA LEU A 64 -14.78 -17.67 -7.58
C LEU A 64 -15.91 -17.93 -8.58
N PHE A 65 -16.12 -17.08 -9.59
CA PHE A 65 -17.22 -17.25 -10.54
C PHE A 65 -16.87 -18.01 -11.83
N VAL A 66 -15.61 -18.41 -12.03
CA VAL A 66 -15.20 -19.12 -13.27
C VAL A 66 -14.90 -20.60 -13.06
N ALA A 67 -14.85 -21.08 -11.82
CA ALA A 67 -14.58 -22.50 -11.54
C ALA A 67 -15.80 -23.42 -11.75
N GLU A 68 -17.03 -22.88 -11.68
CA GLU A 68 -18.25 -23.69 -11.80
C GLU A 68 -18.72 -23.88 -13.26
N ALA A 69 -18.20 -23.08 -14.20
CA ALA A 69 -18.58 -23.19 -15.62
C ALA A 69 -17.75 -24.23 -16.39
N VAL A 70 -16.51 -24.53 -15.99
CA VAL A 70 -15.65 -25.49 -16.71
C VAL A 70 -16.01 -26.95 -16.43
N PHE A 71 -16.75 -27.23 -15.34
CA PHE A 71 -17.08 -28.61 -14.97
C PHE A 71 -18.32 -29.17 -15.69
N VAL A 72 -19.12 -28.34 -16.36
CA VAL A 72 -20.34 -28.81 -17.07
C VAL A 72 -20.07 -29.17 -18.54
N GLU A 73 -19.06 -28.59 -19.20
CA GLU A 73 -18.75 -28.87 -20.62
C GLU A 73 -17.96 -30.17 -20.86
N SER A 74 -17.52 -30.88 -19.81
CA SER A 74 -16.85 -32.18 -19.98
C SER A 74 -17.80 -33.39 -19.84
N TYR A 75 -19.09 -33.15 -19.65
CA TYR A 75 -20.14 -34.17 -19.53
C TYR A 75 -21.31 -33.88 -20.48
N TYR A 76 -21.02 -33.53 -21.73
CA TYR A 76 -21.91 -33.78 -22.87
C TYR A 76 -21.10 -33.97 -24.15
#